data_AF-A0AAV4SD66-F1
#
_entry.id   AF-A0AAV4SD66-F1
#
_cell.length_a   1.000
_cell.length_b   1.000
_cell.length_c   1.000
_cell.angle_alpha   90.00
_cell.angle_beta   90.00
_cell.angle_gamma   90.00
#
_symmetry.space_group_name_H-M   'P 1'
#
loop_
_entity.id
_entity.type
_entity.pdbx_description
1 polymer ?
#
loop_
_entity_poly.entity_id
_entity_poly.type
_entity_poly.pdbx_seq_one_letter_code
_entity_poly.pdbx_strand_id
1 'polypeptide(L)'
;MGDVERTLCHAIEVEEGIPISDVLNLKEVTDEIVEKLRKLRDCPSRLENPIIYHLDVGAMYPNIILTNRLQPSAMVDETTCAACDYNKPGARCRRVMPWTWRGEIMPASRGEFQRIQQQLETEMFPSSTPGAKPIPFHELNKEEQCAIEKKRLTEYCRKAYKKNSCNQNRSA
;
A
#
# COMPACT_ATOMS: atom_id res chain seq x y z
N MET A 1 -30.17 6.58 -14.41
CA MET A 1 -31.26 7.04 -13.53
C MET A 1 -31.96 5.90 -12.79
N GLY A 2 -31.90 4.65 -13.28
CA GLY A 2 -32.52 3.50 -12.59
C GLY A 2 -31.97 3.17 -11.20
N ASP A 3 -30.80 3.71 -10.83
CA ASP A 3 -30.19 3.46 -9.52
C ASP A 3 -30.60 4.45 -8.43
N VAL A 4 -31.28 5.56 -8.75
CA VAL A 4 -31.56 6.63 -7.76
C VAL A 4 -32.39 6.10 -6.60
N GLU A 5 -33.50 5.42 -6.90
CA GLU A 5 -34.38 4.83 -5.89
C GLU A 5 -33.63 3.80 -5.03
N ARG A 6 -32.83 2.94 -5.66
CA ARG A 6 -32.00 1.95 -4.93
C ARG A 6 -31.00 2.60 -4.00
N THR A 7 -30.34 3.67 -4.42
CA THR A 7 -29.38 4.42 -3.60
C THR A 7 -30.08 5.12 -2.43
N LEU A 8 -31.26 5.71 -2.65
CA LEU A 8 -32.05 6.32 -1.59
C LEU A 8 -32.52 5.28 -0.56
N CYS A 9 -33.00 4.13 -1.02
CA CYS A 9 -33.36 3.04 -0.11
C CYS A 9 -32.16 2.54 0.70
N HIS A 10 -30.98 2.42 0.09
CA HIS A 10 -29.77 2.05 0.80
C HIS A 10 -29.38 3.07 1.88
N ALA A 11 -29.42 4.37 1.56
CA ALA A 11 -29.13 5.42 2.52
C ALA A 11 -30.09 5.37 3.72
N ILE A 12 -31.38 5.21 3.46
CA ILE A 12 -32.41 5.19 4.52
C ILE A 12 -32.29 3.92 5.39
N GLU A 13 -32.22 2.74 4.77
CA GLU A 13 -32.25 1.47 5.51
C GLU A 13 -30.91 1.09 6.13
N VAL A 14 -29.81 1.30 5.41
CA VAL A 14 -28.48 0.79 5.80
C VAL A 14 -27.66 1.87 6.50
N GLU A 15 -27.69 3.12 6.03
CA GLU A 15 -26.89 4.20 6.62
C GLU A 15 -27.60 4.83 7.82
N GLU A 16 -28.90 5.13 7.71
CA GLU A 16 -29.70 5.75 8.78
C GLU A 16 -30.44 4.75 9.68
N GLY A 17 -30.59 3.48 9.25
CA GLY A 17 -31.26 2.44 10.02
C GLY A 17 -32.78 2.62 10.15
N ILE A 18 -33.40 3.35 9.22
CA ILE A 18 -34.83 3.66 9.24
C ILE A 18 -35.58 2.68 8.32
N PRO A 19 -36.68 2.04 8.78
CA PRO A 19 -37.53 1.22 7.91
C PRO A 19 -38.18 2.07 6.80
N ILE A 20 -38.18 1.56 5.57
CA ILE A 20 -38.82 2.26 4.43
C ILE A 20 -40.32 2.50 4.66
N SER A 21 -40.98 1.67 5.47
CA SER A 21 -42.39 1.84 5.84
C SER A 21 -42.68 3.19 6.50
N ASP A 22 -41.69 3.76 7.18
CA ASP A 22 -41.84 4.98 7.97
C ASP A 22 -41.59 6.25 7.13
N VAL A 23 -41.15 6.07 5.87
CA VAL A 23 -40.82 7.16 4.96
C VAL A 23 -42.03 7.55 4.12
N LEU A 24 -42.51 8.77 4.31
CA LEU A 24 -43.75 9.27 3.70
C LEU A 24 -43.56 9.89 2.31
N ASN A 25 -42.37 10.40 2.01
CA ASN A 25 -42.09 11.25 0.83
C ASN A 25 -41.04 10.66 -0.13
N LEU A 26 -40.75 9.36 -0.05
CA LEU A 26 -39.69 8.72 -0.84
C LEU A 26 -39.85 8.98 -2.35
N LYS A 27 -41.07 8.81 -2.87
CA LYS A 27 -41.38 9.01 -4.29
C LYS A 27 -41.17 10.46 -4.73
N GLU A 28 -41.64 11.41 -3.93
CA GLU A 28 -41.51 12.84 -4.21
C GLU A 28 -40.05 13.27 -4.31
N VAL A 29 -39.23 12.89 -3.32
CA VAL A 29 -37.79 13.20 -3.29
C VAL A 29 -37.05 12.51 -4.44
N THR A 30 -37.43 11.27 -4.76
CA THR A 30 -36.85 10.54 -5.90
C THR A 30 -37.12 11.28 -7.21
N ASP A 31 -38.36 11.72 -7.45
CA ASP A 31 -38.75 12.43 -8.66
C ASP A 31 -38.02 13.79 -8.78
N GLU A 32 -37.87 14.53 -7.67
CA GLU A 32 -37.13 15.79 -7.63
C GLU A 32 -35.64 15.61 -8.00
N ILE A 33 -34.98 14.61 -7.40
CA ILE A 33 -33.58 14.29 -7.70
C ILE A 33 -33.43 13.88 -9.17
N VAL A 34 -34.33 13.04 -9.67
CA VAL A 34 -34.33 12.60 -11.06
C VAL A 34 -34.53 13.79 -12.01
N GLU A 35 -35.40 14.74 -11.69
CA GLU A 35 -35.60 15.95 -12.50
C GLU A 35 -34.33 16.82 -12.54
N LYS A 36 -33.69 17.06 -11.39
CA LYS A 36 -32.42 17.80 -11.32
C LYS A 36 -31.32 17.12 -12.15
N LEU A 37 -31.20 15.79 -12.05
CA LEU A 37 -30.26 15.00 -12.86
C LEU A 37 -30.60 15.04 -14.36
N ARG A 38 -31.89 15.07 -14.74
CA ARG A 38 -32.32 15.24 -16.14
C ARG A 38 -31.89 16.59 -16.69
N LYS A 39 -32.07 17.67 -15.92
CA LYS A 39 -31.62 19.02 -16.31
C LYS A 39 -30.11 19.10 -16.53
N LEU A 40 -29.32 18.39 -15.72
CA LEU A 40 -27.86 18.29 -15.90
C LEU A 40 -27.48 17.48 -17.14
N ARG A 41 -28.18 16.38 -17.41
CA ARG A 41 -27.98 15.54 -18.61
C ARG A 41 -28.35 16.29 -19.90
N ASP A 42 -29.50 16.94 -19.91
CA ASP A 42 -30.09 17.56 -21.10
C ASP A 42 -29.42 18.89 -21.44
N CYS A 43 -28.80 19.55 -20.46
CA CYS A 43 -27.99 20.75 -20.64
C CYS A 43 -26.63 20.61 -19.92
N PRO A 44 -25.64 19.92 -20.53
CA PRO A 44 -24.35 19.65 -19.89
C PRO A 44 -23.39 20.85 -19.89
N SER A 45 -23.56 21.82 -20.81
CA SER A 45 -22.78 23.04 -20.87
C SER A 45 -23.49 24.16 -20.10
N ARG A 46 -23.04 24.43 -18.88
CA ARG A 46 -23.70 25.33 -17.93
C ARG A 46 -22.73 26.41 -17.44
N LEU A 47 -23.25 27.60 -17.15
CA LEU A 47 -22.51 28.69 -16.51
C LEU A 47 -23.15 28.98 -15.15
N GLU A 48 -22.63 28.34 -14.11
CA GLU A 48 -23.13 28.42 -12.75
C GLU A 48 -21.97 28.44 -11.74
N ASN A 49 -22.21 28.95 -10.53
CA ASN A 49 -21.18 28.95 -9.49
C ASN A 49 -20.98 27.52 -8.95
N PRO A 50 -19.73 27.04 -8.84
CA PRO A 50 -19.49 25.70 -8.33
C PRO A 50 -19.75 25.61 -6.82
N ILE A 51 -20.12 24.42 -6.37
CA ILE A 51 -20.15 24.07 -4.96
C ILE A 51 -18.96 23.15 -4.69
N ILE A 52 -18.10 23.54 -3.75
CA ILE A 52 -16.87 22.79 -3.42
C ILE A 52 -17.15 21.93 -2.19
N TYR A 53 -17.14 20.60 -2.38
CA TYR A 53 -17.34 19.62 -1.31
C TYR A 53 -16.04 18.87 -1.00
N HIS A 54 -15.83 18.55 0.28
CA HIS A 54 -14.83 17.59 0.75
C HIS A 54 -15.56 16.37 1.30
N LEU A 55 -15.31 15.21 0.71
CA LEU A 55 -15.87 13.93 1.15
C LEU A 55 -14.75 13.11 1.76
N ASP A 56 -14.96 12.60 2.98
CA ASP A 56 -14.00 11.78 3.70
C ASP A 56 -14.67 10.48 4.15
N VAL A 57 -13.88 9.41 4.24
CA VAL A 57 -14.32 8.12 4.75
C VAL A 57 -13.95 8.03 6.22
N GLY A 58 -14.97 8.08 7.08
CA GLY A 58 -14.78 7.89 8.52
C GLY A 58 -14.04 6.57 8.81
N ALA A 59 -12.96 6.65 9.59
CA ALA A 59 -12.14 5.50 9.98
C ALA A 59 -11.79 4.55 8.81
N MET A 60 -11.33 5.10 7.68
CA MET A 60 -11.06 4.35 6.44
C MET A 60 -10.27 3.04 6.66
N TYR A 61 -9.09 3.10 7.28
CA TYR A 61 -8.25 1.90 7.46
C TYR A 61 -8.85 0.87 8.43
N PRO A 62 -9.35 1.25 9.62
CA PRO A 62 -10.09 0.32 10.48
C PRO A 62 -11.23 -0.40 9.75
N ASN A 63 -12.04 0.34 8.98
CA ASN A 63 -13.15 -0.25 8.23
C ASN A 63 -12.66 -1.22 7.15
N ILE A 64 -11.63 -0.86 6.36
CA ILE A 64 -11.03 -1.76 5.37
C ILE A 64 -10.50 -3.05 6.03
N ILE A 65 -9.82 -2.92 7.18
CA ILE A 65 -9.27 -4.04 7.95
C ILE A 65 -10.40 -4.97 8.41
N LEU A 66 -11.48 -4.43 8.98
CA LEU A 66 -12.59 -5.22 9.50
C LEU A 66 -13.40 -5.88 8.38
N THR A 67 -13.73 -5.14 7.32
CA THR A 67 -14.47 -5.67 6.16
C THR A 67 -13.73 -6.81 5.48
N ASN A 68 -12.41 -6.70 5.32
CA ASN A 68 -11.59 -7.72 4.66
C ASN A 68 -10.96 -8.72 5.63
N ARG A 69 -11.19 -8.56 6.94
CA ARG A 69 -10.58 -9.37 8.02
C ARG A 69 -9.05 -9.43 7.91
N LEU A 70 -8.42 -8.29 7.60
CA LEU A 70 -6.96 -8.20 7.42
C LEU A 70 -6.24 -8.36 8.75
N GLN A 71 -5.46 -9.42 8.87
CA GLN A 71 -4.60 -9.67 10.03
C GLN A 71 -3.27 -10.26 9.55
N PRO A 72 -2.14 -10.01 10.24
CA PRO A 72 -0.86 -10.60 9.85
C PRO A 72 -0.90 -12.13 9.73
N SER A 73 -1.64 -12.81 10.62
CA SER A 73 -1.84 -14.26 10.58
C SER A 73 -2.70 -14.76 9.41
N ALA A 74 -3.49 -13.88 8.79
CA ALA A 74 -4.32 -14.20 7.63
C ALA A 74 -3.54 -14.11 6.30
N MET A 75 -2.32 -13.57 6.33
CA MET A 75 -1.42 -13.53 5.18
C MET A 75 -0.67 -14.86 5.05
N VAL A 76 -1.28 -15.83 4.38
CA VAL A 76 -0.73 -17.19 4.21
C VAL A 76 -0.20 -17.43 2.81
N ASP A 77 0.87 -18.22 2.71
CA ASP A 77 1.40 -18.70 1.44
C ASP A 77 0.73 -20.03 0.99
N GLU A 78 1.06 -20.48 -0.21
CA GLU A 78 0.48 -21.70 -0.77
C GLU A 78 0.89 -22.95 0.01
N THR A 79 2.11 -22.98 0.57
CA THR A 79 2.59 -24.08 1.40
C THR A 79 1.81 -24.21 2.71
N THR A 80 1.51 -23.10 3.37
CA THR A 80 0.71 -23.05 4.60
C THR A 80 -0.74 -23.42 4.32
N CYS A 81 -1.29 -22.93 3.20
CA CYS A 81 -2.64 -23.28 2.78
C CYS A 81 -2.75 -24.77 2.40
N ALA A 82 -1.74 -25.34 1.76
CA ALA A 82 -1.69 -26.75 1.38
C ALA A 82 -1.72 -27.70 2.59
N ALA A 83 -1.06 -27.32 3.69
CA ALA A 83 -1.03 -28.09 4.93
C ALA A 83 -2.30 -27.93 5.80
N CYS A 84 -3.25 -27.08 5.40
CA CYS A 84 -4.45 -26.80 6.18
C CYS A 84 -5.52 -27.89 6.02
N ASP A 85 -6.05 -28.40 7.14
CA ASP A 85 -7.12 -29.41 7.16
C ASP A 85 -8.41 -28.97 6.43
N TYR A 86 -8.60 -27.66 6.28
CA TYR A 86 -9.74 -27.06 5.60
C TYR A 86 -9.51 -26.82 4.10
N ASN A 87 -8.32 -27.14 3.58
CA ASN A 87 -8.03 -27.05 2.15
C ASN A 87 -8.70 -28.20 1.39
N LYS A 88 -10.00 -28.04 1.14
CA LYS A 88 -10.86 -29.00 0.44
C LYS A 88 -11.41 -28.40 -0.86
N PRO A 89 -11.76 -29.22 -1.86
CA PRO A 89 -12.44 -28.73 -3.05
C PRO A 89 -13.67 -27.89 -2.69
N GLY A 90 -13.76 -26.68 -3.23
CA GLY A 90 -14.85 -25.74 -2.94
C GLY A 90 -14.67 -24.85 -1.71
N ALA A 91 -13.50 -24.86 -1.05
CA ALA A 91 -13.20 -23.93 0.03
C ALA A 91 -13.33 -22.46 -0.44
N ARG A 92 -14.08 -21.65 0.32
CA ARG A 92 -14.34 -20.21 0.05
C ARG A 92 -13.60 -19.27 1.01
N CYS A 93 -12.69 -19.79 1.82
CA CYS A 93 -11.96 -19.03 2.83
C CYS A 93 -10.84 -18.16 2.25
N ARG A 94 -10.29 -18.51 1.07
CA ARG A 94 -9.21 -17.75 0.42
C ARG A 94 -9.78 -16.53 -0.31
N ARG A 95 -9.37 -15.34 0.12
CA ARG A 95 -9.60 -14.07 -0.58
C ARG A 95 -8.27 -13.54 -1.10
N VAL A 96 -8.11 -13.48 -2.41
CA VAL A 96 -6.91 -12.88 -3.04
C VAL A 96 -7.13 -11.37 -3.12
N MET A 97 -6.18 -10.61 -2.58
CA MET A 97 -6.21 -9.15 -2.61
C MET A 97 -4.89 -8.64 -3.18
N PRO A 98 -4.91 -7.90 -4.30
CA PRO A 98 -3.70 -7.40 -4.91
C PRO A 98 -3.08 -6.31 -4.04
N TRP A 99 -1.76 -6.28 -3.96
CA TRP A 99 -1.03 -5.17 -3.34
C TRP A 99 0.23 -4.85 -4.13
N THR A 100 0.73 -3.62 -3.94
CA THR A 100 1.95 -3.17 -4.59
C THR A 100 3.02 -2.97 -3.56
N TRP A 101 4.12 -3.71 -3.70
CA TRP A 101 5.35 -3.44 -2.99
C TRP A 101 6.11 -2.33 -3.72
N ARG A 102 6.60 -1.35 -2.96
CA ARG A 102 7.50 -0.31 -3.44
C ARG A 102 8.73 -0.29 -2.56
N GLY A 103 9.89 -0.53 -3.16
CA GLY A 103 11.17 -0.42 -2.48
C GLY A 103 12.11 0.54 -3.20
N GLU A 104 12.95 1.20 -2.41
CA GLU A 104 14.06 1.99 -2.88
C GLU A 104 15.33 1.13 -2.81
N ILE A 105 15.89 0.78 -3.96
CA ILE A 105 17.06 -0.11 -4.06
C ILE A 105 18.26 0.64 -4.63
N MET A 106 19.48 0.23 -4.28
CA MET A 106 20.67 0.77 -4.91
C MET A 106 20.81 0.20 -6.34
N PRO A 107 21.26 1.01 -7.32
CA PRO A 107 21.34 0.57 -8.72
C PRO A 107 22.43 -0.47 -9.00
N ALA A 108 23.38 -0.65 -8.06
CA ALA A 108 24.45 -1.63 -8.18
C ALA A 108 23.90 -3.06 -8.25
N SER A 109 24.43 -3.83 -9.19
CA SER A 109 24.19 -5.26 -9.32
C SER A 109 24.83 -6.06 -8.18
N ARG A 110 24.38 -7.32 -8.02
CA ARG A 110 24.98 -8.26 -7.06
C ARG A 110 26.49 -8.42 -7.25
N GLY A 111 26.97 -8.49 -8.49
CA GLY A 111 28.40 -8.66 -8.78
C GLY A 111 29.22 -7.43 -8.38
N GLU A 112 28.68 -6.22 -8.55
CA GLU A 112 29.33 -4.99 -8.09
C GLU A 112 29.38 -4.89 -6.58
N PHE A 113 28.29 -5.29 -5.90
CA PHE A 113 28.26 -5.37 -4.46
C PHE A 113 29.31 -6.36 -3.93
N GLN A 114 29.40 -7.57 -4.51
CA GLN A 114 30.40 -8.57 -4.11
C GLN A 114 31.84 -8.10 -4.30
N ARG A 115 32.13 -7.36 -5.39
CA ARG A 115 33.46 -6.74 -5.57
C ARG A 115 33.78 -5.71 -4.48
N ILE A 116 32.80 -4.92 -4.07
CA ILE A 116 32.96 -3.96 -2.98
C ILE A 116 33.21 -4.70 -1.65
N GLN A 117 32.51 -5.80 -1.39
CA GLN A 117 32.75 -6.62 -0.20
C GLN A 117 34.18 -7.18 -0.18
N GLN A 118 34.65 -7.77 -1.29
CA GLN A 118 36.03 -8.27 -1.39
C GLN A 118 37.07 -7.16 -1.18
N GLN A 119 36.81 -5.94 -1.68
CA GLN A 119 37.69 -4.82 -1.41
C GLN A 119 37.73 -4.49 0.10
N LEU A 120 36.57 -4.40 0.75
CA LEU A 120 36.48 -4.11 2.18
C LEU A 120 37.20 -5.17 3.02
N GLU A 121 37.14 -6.44 2.64
CA GLU A 121 37.83 -7.54 3.34
C GLU A 121 39.36 -7.38 3.35
N THR A 122 39.94 -6.68 2.36
CA THR A 122 41.38 -6.40 2.31
C THR A 122 41.78 -5.12 3.04
N GLU A 123 40.82 -4.29 3.45
CA GLU A 123 41.07 -3.02 4.13
C GLU A 123 41.12 -3.20 5.66
N MET A 124 41.84 -2.29 6.33
CA MET A 124 41.93 -2.22 7.79
C MET A 124 41.19 -0.97 8.28
N PHE A 125 40.40 -1.14 9.34
CA PHE A 125 39.51 -0.11 9.87
C PHE A 125 39.97 0.33 11.26
N PRO A 126 39.74 1.60 11.65
CA PRO A 126 40.09 2.06 12.98
C PRO A 126 39.32 1.27 14.04
N SER A 127 40.02 0.81 15.07
CA SER A 127 39.39 0.19 16.23
C SER A 127 38.51 1.19 16.98
N SER A 128 37.41 0.73 17.56
CA SER A 128 36.53 1.53 18.43
C SER A 128 37.24 2.01 19.71
N THR A 129 38.38 1.39 20.07
CA THR A 129 39.22 1.80 21.21
C THR A 129 40.31 2.81 20.80
N PRO A 130 40.38 3.99 21.45
CA PRO A 130 41.42 4.97 21.17
C PRO A 130 42.83 4.42 21.40
N GLY A 131 43.69 4.47 20.37
CA GLY A 131 45.09 4.02 20.42
C GLY A 131 45.31 2.54 20.11
N ALA A 132 44.26 1.76 19.86
CA ALA A 132 44.39 0.38 19.40
C ALA A 132 44.78 0.29 17.93
N LYS A 133 45.35 -0.86 17.53
CA LYS A 133 45.71 -1.14 16.14
C LYS A 133 44.44 -1.21 15.27
N PRO A 134 44.52 -0.82 13.99
CA PRO A 134 43.45 -1.08 13.03
C PRO A 134 43.09 -2.57 13.00
N ILE A 135 41.82 -2.88 12.80
CA ILE A 135 41.27 -4.23 12.74
C ILE A 135 40.69 -4.52 11.35
N PRO A 136 40.72 -5.78 10.90
CA PRO A 136 40.15 -6.16 9.61
C PRO A 136 38.61 -6.05 9.61
N PHE A 137 38.00 -5.94 8.43
CA PHE A 137 36.56 -5.71 8.28
C PHE A 137 35.67 -6.72 9.03
N HIS A 138 36.06 -8.01 9.04
CA HIS A 138 35.27 -9.07 9.67
C HIS A 138 35.28 -9.03 11.20
N GLU A 139 36.24 -8.33 11.82
CA GLU A 139 36.31 -8.14 13.28
C GLU A 139 35.45 -6.96 13.76
N LEU A 140 34.97 -6.10 12.85
CA LEU A 140 34.03 -5.05 13.18
C LEU A 140 32.68 -5.62 13.61
N ASN A 141 31.90 -4.86 14.36
CA ASN A 141 30.55 -5.29 14.69
C ASN A 141 29.63 -5.25 13.44
N LYS A 142 28.52 -6.00 13.46
CA LYS A 142 27.62 -6.11 12.30
C LYS A 142 27.02 -4.77 11.85
N GLU A 143 26.81 -3.85 12.79
CA GLU A 143 26.23 -2.53 12.50
C GLU A 143 27.23 -1.63 11.77
N GLU A 144 28.50 -1.63 12.21
CA GLU A 144 29.63 -0.95 11.60
C GLU A 144 29.92 -1.52 10.21
N GLN A 145 29.94 -2.85 10.07
CA GLN A 145 30.09 -3.52 8.77
C GLN A 145 29.01 -3.05 7.79
N CYS A 146 27.73 -3.09 8.20
CA CYS A 146 26.60 -2.66 7.39
C CYS A 146 26.69 -1.17 7.02
N ALA A 147 27.09 -0.31 7.96
CA ALA A 147 27.25 1.12 7.71
C ALA A 147 28.36 1.41 6.69
N ILE A 148 29.50 0.72 6.80
CA ILE A 148 30.64 0.84 5.88
C ILE A 148 30.27 0.31 4.49
N GLU A 149 29.65 -0.86 4.40
CA GLU A 149 29.17 -1.43 3.13
C GLU A 149 28.19 -0.48 2.45
N LYS A 150 27.18 0.01 3.18
CA LYS A 150 26.18 0.93 2.66
C LYS A 150 26.83 2.23 2.18
N LYS A 151 27.78 2.77 2.93
CA LYS A 151 28.51 3.99 2.55
C LYS A 151 29.31 3.76 1.26
N ARG A 152 30.10 2.69 1.20
CA ARG A 152 30.93 2.36 0.03
C ARG A 152 30.09 2.10 -1.20
N LEU A 153 28.99 1.37 -1.06
CA LEU A 153 28.04 1.09 -2.13
C LEU A 153 27.33 2.37 -2.61
N THR A 154 26.97 3.28 -1.71
CA THR A 154 26.37 4.57 -2.06
C THR A 154 27.35 5.44 -2.86
N GLU A 155 28.60 5.54 -2.42
CA GLU A 155 29.65 6.29 -3.12
C GLU A 155 29.92 5.70 -4.51
N TYR A 156 29.96 4.38 -4.62
CA TYR A 156 30.07 3.68 -5.89
C TYR A 156 28.88 4.02 -6.80
N CYS A 157 27.66 3.90 -6.31
CA CYS A 157 26.45 4.18 -7.08
C CYS A 157 26.41 5.64 -7.58
N ARG A 158 26.82 6.59 -6.73
CA ARG A 158 26.94 8.01 -7.10
C ARG A 158 27.94 8.22 -8.24
N LYS A 159 29.07 7.52 -8.22
CA LYS A 159 30.12 7.63 -9.26
C LYS A 159 29.72 6.93 -10.56
N ALA A 160 29.29 5.67 -10.48
CA ALA A 160 29.01 4.83 -11.64
C ALA A 160 27.65 5.14 -12.29
N TYR A 161 26.60 5.38 -11.50
CA TYR A 161 25.22 5.53 -11.97
C TYR A 161 24.67 6.95 -11.84
N LYS A 162 25.42 7.88 -11.23
CA LYS A 162 24.97 9.25 -10.93
C LYS A 162 23.67 9.31 -10.11
N LYS A 163 23.32 8.23 -9.42
CA LYS A 163 22.12 8.08 -8.59
C LYS A 163 22.42 7.19 -7.39
N ASN A 164 21.83 7.49 -6.25
CA ASN A 164 22.02 6.71 -5.02
C ASN A 164 21.03 5.54 -4.92
N SER A 165 19.87 5.68 -5.54
CA SER A 165 18.79 4.70 -5.49
C SER A 165 17.90 4.75 -6.73
N CYS A 166 17.13 3.69 -6.93
CA CYS A 166 16.03 3.60 -7.89
C CYS A 166 14.79 2.98 -7.23
N ASN A 167 13.62 3.43 -7.67
CA ASN A 167 12.35 2.84 -7.23
C ASN A 167 12.14 1.52 -7.97
N GLN A 168 11.82 0.46 -7.23
CA GLN A 168 11.32 -0.79 -7.77
C GLN A 168 9.91 -1.04 -7.24
N ASN A 169 8.97 -1.24 -8.16
CA ASN A 169 7.60 -1.62 -7.84
C ASN A 169 7.39 -3.09 -8.23
N ARG A 170 6.73 -3.85 -7.38
CA ARG A 170 6.31 -5.23 -7.66
C ARG A 170 4.84 -5.35 -7.27
N SER A 171 4.01 -5.84 -8.19
CA SER A 171 2.63 -6.18 -7.90
C SER A 171 2.55 -7.65 -7.51
N ALA A 172 1.76 -7.95 -6.49
CA ALA A 172 1.47 -9.30 -6.02
C ALA A 172 -0.04 -9.52 -5.97
#